data_AF-A0A8H5D875-F1
#
_entry.id   AF-A0A8H5D875-F1
#
_cell.length_a   1.000
_cell.length_b   1.000
_cell.length_c   1.000
_cell.angle_alpha   90.00
_cell.angle_beta   90.00
_cell.angle_gamma   90.00
#
_symmetry.space_group_name_H-M   'P 1'
#
loop_
_entity.id
_entity.type
_entity.pdbx_description
1 polymer ?
#
loop_
_entity_poly.entity_id
_entity_poly.type
_entity_poly.pdbx_seq_one_letter_code
_entity_poly.pdbx_strand_id
1 'polypeptide(L)'
;MSPPVVIYRYDMSPYANRTESVFAFKRIPHQRVEVAPIMPRPQILEPFGLNYRRIPVVAIGKDLYCDTNLILAVIERRFPTSEGYGTIYPPKRNGGASDTGIIRSFCRPLVETLFMLCGLLMPWDVLPDAFINDRSTWIGTKIDVATFIAMRPGAISTIKAHLAQLEEQLQNSGGDWLFDTVDPSLADVSVGFLLQWIKPEAPGKPVFESENLPLTLAWFERYEAHLKKAKASQQGPKDISADEASAIIANGDFESLDVVGFDKTDGALLGLNLGDTINITPLDTGATCSSTGKLLALSIEEVVIEVEGNAGVFRAHFPKIGYKFERA
;
A
#
# COMPACT_ATOMS: atom_id res chain seq x y z
N MET A 1 -1.55 -23.01 12.40
CA MET A 1 -2.60 -22.00 12.11
C MET A 1 -1.89 -20.80 11.55
N SER A 2 -2.45 -20.16 10.52
CA SER A 2 -1.86 -18.94 9.96
C SER A 2 -1.92 -17.81 10.99
N PRO A 3 -0.91 -16.93 11.06
CA PRO A 3 -0.87 -15.85 12.03
C PRO A 3 -2.05 -14.88 11.84
N PRO A 4 -2.54 -14.24 12.92
CA PRO A 4 -3.59 -13.23 12.81
C PRO A 4 -3.09 -12.05 11.97
N VAL A 5 -3.97 -11.52 11.12
CA VAL A 5 -3.69 -10.36 10.26
C VAL A 5 -4.61 -9.22 10.67
N VAL A 6 -4.02 -8.09 11.08
CA VAL A 6 -4.76 -6.89 11.47
C VAL A 6 -4.33 -5.73 10.59
N ILE A 7 -5.27 -5.03 9.96
CA ILE A 7 -5.01 -3.80 9.20
C ILE A 7 -5.53 -2.58 9.95
N TYR A 8 -4.65 -1.61 10.18
CA TYR A 8 -5.01 -0.27 10.63
C TYR A 8 -5.32 0.59 9.41
N ARG A 9 -6.56 1.07 9.32
CA ARG A 9 -7.10 1.72 8.11
C ARG A 9 -8.06 2.85 8.44
N TYR A 10 -8.41 3.62 7.41
CA TYR A 10 -9.61 4.45 7.40
C TYR A 10 -10.29 4.34 6.03
N ASP A 11 -11.61 4.49 5.99
CA ASP A 11 -12.43 4.18 4.81
C ASP A 11 -12.02 4.87 3.51
N MET A 12 -11.69 6.16 3.60
CA MET A 12 -11.32 6.97 2.45
C MET A 12 -9.86 6.77 2.01
N SER A 13 -9.09 5.85 2.62
CA SER A 13 -7.69 5.62 2.26
C SER A 13 -7.59 4.77 0.99
N PRO A 14 -7.09 5.31 -0.14
CA PRO A 14 -6.89 4.52 -1.35
C PRO A 14 -5.86 3.41 -1.16
N TYR A 15 -4.79 3.66 -0.40
CA TYR A 15 -3.77 2.66 -0.11
C TYR A 15 -4.27 1.54 0.82
N ALA A 16 -5.24 1.83 1.71
CA ALA A 16 -5.90 0.77 2.48
C ALA A 16 -6.75 -0.10 1.56
N ASN A 17 -7.51 0.52 0.64
CA ASN A 17 -8.30 -0.20 -0.35
C ASN A 17 -7.44 -1.03 -1.32
N ARG A 18 -6.23 -0.57 -1.67
CA ARG A 18 -5.23 -1.35 -2.41
C ARG A 18 -4.87 -2.64 -1.68
N THR A 19 -4.53 -2.53 -0.39
CA THR A 19 -4.12 -3.65 0.46
C THR A 19 -5.27 -4.65 0.65
N GLU A 20 -6.46 -4.15 0.92
CA GLU A 20 -7.69 -4.93 1.06
C GLU A 20 -8.09 -5.67 -0.22
N SER A 21 -7.79 -5.09 -1.39
CA SER A 21 -8.01 -5.77 -2.67
C SER A 21 -7.08 -6.97 -2.80
N VAL A 22 -5.84 -6.87 -2.34
CA VAL A 22 -4.91 -8.00 -2.30
C VAL A 22 -5.31 -9.04 -1.26
N PHE A 23 -5.77 -8.65 -0.07
CA PHE A 23 -6.36 -9.60 0.88
C PHE A 23 -7.51 -10.37 0.25
N ALA A 24 -8.38 -9.69 -0.50
CA ALA A 24 -9.50 -10.32 -1.16
C ALA A 24 -9.05 -11.32 -2.25
N PHE A 25 -8.11 -10.95 -3.11
CA PHE A 25 -7.58 -11.82 -4.17
C PHE A 25 -6.81 -13.02 -3.61
N LYS A 26 -6.04 -12.83 -2.54
CA LYS A 26 -5.30 -13.91 -1.88
C LYS A 26 -6.14 -14.72 -0.90
N ARG A 27 -7.38 -14.31 -0.61
CA ARG A 27 -8.30 -14.93 0.35
C ARG A 27 -7.73 -14.96 1.77
N ILE A 28 -7.18 -13.83 2.22
CA ILE A 28 -6.56 -13.70 3.54
C ILE A 28 -7.60 -13.20 4.54
N PRO A 29 -7.99 -14.02 5.53
CA PRO A 29 -8.82 -13.55 6.64
C PRO A 29 -8.05 -12.51 7.44
N HIS A 30 -8.70 -11.40 7.76
CA HIS A 30 -8.08 -10.31 8.52
C HIS A 30 -9.12 -9.57 9.36
N GLN A 31 -8.63 -8.84 10.36
CA GLN A 31 -9.41 -7.88 11.13
C GLN A 31 -9.01 -6.45 10.79
N ARG A 32 -9.91 -5.51 11.03
CA ARG A 32 -9.72 -4.08 10.78
C ARG A 32 -9.73 -3.31 12.08
N VAL A 33 -8.85 -2.32 12.18
CA VAL A 33 -8.88 -1.28 13.19
C VAL A 33 -9.02 0.06 12.48
N GLU A 34 -10.11 0.75 12.78
CA GLU A 34 -10.33 2.10 12.27
C GLU A 34 -9.45 3.11 13.00
N VAL A 35 -8.76 3.96 12.23
CA VAL A 35 -7.89 5.03 12.73
C VAL A 35 -8.28 6.38 12.15
N ALA A 36 -7.81 7.45 12.77
CA ALA A 36 -8.07 8.79 12.26
C ALA A 36 -7.43 9.01 10.86
N PRO A 37 -8.11 9.72 9.94
CA PRO A 37 -7.57 10.05 8.61
C PRO A 37 -6.44 11.09 8.67
N ILE A 38 -6.27 11.77 9.81
CA ILE A 38 -5.25 12.79 10.12
C ILE A 38 -4.48 12.40 11.39
N MET A 39 -3.33 13.04 11.64
CA MET A 39 -2.56 12.83 12.88
C MET A 39 -3.18 13.56 14.08
N PRO A 40 -2.95 13.10 15.33
CA PRO A 40 -2.23 11.90 15.74
C PRO A 40 -3.04 10.60 15.59
N ARG A 41 -2.36 9.44 15.63
CA ARG A 41 -2.98 8.10 15.62
C ARG A 41 -2.58 7.30 16.88
N PRO A 42 -3.21 7.57 18.03
CA PRO A 42 -2.87 6.91 19.29
C PRO A 42 -3.04 5.39 19.22
N GLN A 43 -3.98 4.88 18.40
CA GLN A 43 -4.23 3.45 18.20
C GLN A 43 -3.02 2.66 17.66
N ILE A 44 -2.02 3.34 17.10
CA ILE A 44 -0.77 2.75 16.61
C ILE A 44 0.39 3.17 17.51
N LEU A 45 0.47 4.47 17.82
CA LEU A 45 1.60 5.02 18.57
C LEU A 45 1.65 4.48 20.01
N GLU A 46 0.55 4.49 20.73
CA GLU A 46 0.52 4.11 22.15
C GLU A 46 0.80 2.62 22.37
N PRO A 47 0.12 1.67 21.68
CA PRO A 47 0.37 0.26 21.89
C PRO A 47 1.74 -0.21 21.38
N PHE A 48 2.23 0.36 20.27
CA PHE A 48 3.39 -0.20 19.58
C PHE A 48 4.65 0.68 19.61
N GLY A 49 4.56 1.92 20.07
CA GLY A 49 5.66 2.89 19.97
C GLY A 49 5.96 3.34 18.54
N LEU A 50 5.10 2.98 17.58
CA LEU A 50 5.33 3.23 16.16
C LEU A 50 4.84 4.62 15.75
N ASN A 51 5.76 5.58 15.66
CA ASN A 51 5.47 6.89 15.09
C ASN A 51 5.53 6.84 13.55
N TYR A 52 4.43 6.42 12.93
CA TYR A 52 4.30 6.33 11.47
C TYR A 52 3.00 6.96 11.00
N ARG A 53 3.10 7.89 10.04
CA ARG A 53 1.94 8.70 9.63
C ARG A 53 1.23 8.26 8.36
N ARG A 54 1.68 7.22 7.65
CA ARG A 54 0.93 6.70 6.49
C ARG A 54 0.04 5.54 6.94
N ILE A 55 -1.04 5.32 6.19
CA ILE A 55 -2.00 4.24 6.41
C ILE A 55 -2.25 3.58 5.06
N PRO A 56 -2.23 2.24 4.98
CA PRO A 56 -2.35 1.31 6.09
C PRO A 56 -1.02 0.96 6.79
N VAL A 57 -1.16 0.44 8.01
CA VAL A 57 -0.17 -0.41 8.68
C VAL A 57 -0.81 -1.78 8.83
N VAL A 58 -0.09 -2.85 8.51
CA VAL A 58 -0.57 -4.22 8.66
C VAL A 58 0.28 -4.95 9.70
N ALA A 59 -0.36 -5.53 10.71
CA ALA A 59 0.27 -6.42 11.67
C ALA A 59 0.05 -7.88 11.28
N ILE A 60 1.10 -8.69 11.32
CA ILE A 60 1.01 -10.15 11.17
C ILE A 60 1.82 -10.80 12.30
N GLY A 61 1.13 -11.31 13.32
CA GLY A 61 1.79 -11.61 14.59
C GLY A 61 2.31 -10.32 15.24
N LYS A 62 3.57 -10.30 15.69
CA LYS A 62 4.20 -9.14 16.34
C LYS A 62 4.98 -8.19 15.41
N ASP A 63 4.92 -8.45 14.10
CA ASP A 63 5.56 -7.63 13.08
C ASP A 63 4.56 -6.66 12.46
N LEU A 64 4.92 -5.38 12.44
CA LEU A 64 4.17 -4.25 11.91
C LEU A 64 4.80 -3.81 10.58
N TYR A 65 4.09 -4.04 9.48
CA TYR A 65 4.57 -3.71 8.14
C TYR A 65 4.03 -2.36 7.70
N CYS A 66 4.95 -1.46 7.40
CA CYS A 66 4.71 -0.11 6.91
C CYS A 66 4.91 -0.06 5.38
N ASP A 67 4.17 0.83 4.71
CA ASP A 67 4.18 1.03 3.25
C ASP A 67 3.57 -0.13 2.45
N THR A 68 2.60 0.19 1.58
CA THR A 68 1.89 -0.85 0.82
C THR A 68 2.81 -1.65 -0.10
N ASN A 69 3.90 -1.08 -0.61
CA ASN A 69 4.80 -1.85 -1.47
C ASN A 69 5.49 -2.99 -0.70
N LEU A 70 5.84 -2.76 0.57
CA LEU A 70 6.35 -3.81 1.43
C LEU A 70 5.23 -4.75 1.88
N ILE A 71 4.12 -4.21 2.37
CA ILE A 71 2.97 -5.00 2.85
C ILE A 71 2.55 -6.04 1.79
N LEU A 72 2.44 -5.64 0.53
CA LEU A 72 2.02 -6.56 -0.55
C LEU A 72 3.07 -7.66 -0.83
N ALA A 73 4.37 -7.35 -0.73
CA ALA A 73 5.44 -8.34 -0.87
C ALA A 73 5.47 -9.33 0.31
N VAL A 74 5.25 -8.83 1.53
CA VAL A 74 5.15 -9.63 2.76
C VAL A 74 3.96 -10.57 2.69
N ILE A 75 2.80 -10.04 2.29
CA ILE A 75 1.58 -10.83 2.12
C ILE A 75 1.82 -11.95 1.10
N GLU A 76 2.51 -11.66 -0.02
CA GLU A 76 2.82 -12.67 -1.01
C GLU A 76 3.72 -13.79 -0.45
N ARG A 77 4.76 -13.46 0.32
CA ARG A 77 5.67 -14.47 0.92
C ARG A 77 5.05 -15.25 2.08
N ARG A 78 4.28 -14.60 2.95
CA ARG A 78 3.74 -15.19 4.19
C ARG A 78 2.44 -15.98 3.98
N PHE A 79 1.77 -15.77 2.84
CA PHE A 79 0.55 -16.48 2.47
C PHE A 79 0.72 -17.09 1.07
N PRO A 80 1.54 -18.15 0.93
CA PRO A 80 1.88 -18.72 -0.37
C PRO A 80 0.78 -19.65 -0.91
N THR A 81 0.81 -19.89 -2.22
CA THR A 81 -0.14 -20.81 -2.89
C THR A 81 0.01 -22.26 -2.42
N SER A 82 1.19 -22.66 -1.94
CA SER A 82 1.43 -23.98 -1.32
C SER A 82 0.60 -24.20 -0.05
N GLU A 83 0.12 -23.13 0.59
CA GLU A 83 -0.76 -23.17 1.76
C GLU A 83 -2.23 -22.89 1.41
N GLY A 84 -2.59 -22.83 0.12
CA GLY A 84 -3.95 -22.66 -0.36
C GLY A 84 -4.42 -21.22 -0.52
N TYR A 85 -3.54 -20.24 -0.35
CA TYR A 85 -3.81 -18.83 -0.63
C TYR A 85 -3.75 -18.52 -2.13
N GLY A 86 -4.38 -17.42 -2.55
CA GLY A 86 -4.19 -16.89 -3.92
C GLY A 86 -2.81 -16.23 -4.10
N THR A 87 -2.53 -15.71 -5.29
CA THR A 87 -1.28 -15.00 -5.60
C THR A 87 -1.59 -13.69 -6.33
N ILE A 88 -0.75 -12.67 -6.15
CA ILE A 88 -0.76 -11.44 -6.97
C ILE A 88 0.15 -11.55 -8.20
N TYR A 89 0.74 -12.72 -8.43
CA TYR A 89 1.56 -13.05 -9.59
C TYR A 89 1.06 -14.33 -10.30
N PRO A 90 -0.21 -14.34 -10.75
CA PRO A 90 -0.77 -15.49 -11.45
C PRO A 90 0.01 -15.86 -12.71
N PRO A 91 0.05 -17.14 -13.10
CA PRO A 91 0.74 -17.56 -14.32
C PRO A 91 0.11 -16.92 -15.55
N LYS A 92 0.90 -16.85 -16.64
CA LYS A 92 0.42 -16.43 -17.95
C LYS A 92 -0.60 -17.41 -18.50
N ARG A 93 -1.51 -16.96 -19.36
CA ARG A 93 -2.52 -17.81 -20.02
C ARG A 93 -1.93 -18.99 -20.80
N ASN A 94 -0.75 -18.78 -21.37
CA ASN A 94 -0.03 -19.83 -22.09
C ASN A 94 0.66 -20.86 -21.19
N GLY A 95 0.45 -20.78 -19.86
CA GLY A 95 1.09 -21.65 -18.86
C GLY A 95 2.49 -21.20 -18.43
N GLY A 96 3.00 -20.08 -18.96
CA GLY A 96 4.27 -19.50 -18.57
C GLY A 96 4.25 -18.86 -17.17
N ALA A 97 5.43 -18.66 -16.59
CA ALA A 97 5.56 -17.95 -15.32
C ALA A 97 5.17 -16.46 -15.46
N SER A 98 4.72 -15.86 -14.35
CA SER A 98 4.43 -14.43 -14.26
C SER A 98 5.71 -13.59 -14.41
N ASP A 99 5.62 -12.42 -15.04
CA ASP A 99 6.74 -11.47 -15.16
C ASP A 99 6.95 -10.65 -13.88
N THR A 100 7.18 -11.33 -12.74
CA THR A 100 7.16 -10.72 -11.40
C THR A 100 8.08 -9.50 -11.27
N GLY A 101 9.32 -9.60 -11.77
CA GLY A 101 10.29 -8.50 -11.74
C GLY A 101 9.80 -7.27 -12.51
N ILE A 102 9.29 -7.47 -13.73
CA ILE A 102 8.77 -6.37 -14.58
C ILE A 102 7.53 -5.76 -13.92
N ILE A 103 6.59 -6.59 -13.43
CA ILE A 103 5.40 -6.11 -12.73
C ILE A 103 5.80 -5.23 -11.54
N ARG A 104 6.75 -5.67 -10.69
CA ARG A 104 7.22 -4.88 -9.54
C ARG A 104 7.83 -3.55 -9.98
N SER A 105 8.72 -3.57 -10.98
CA SER A 105 9.37 -2.36 -11.52
C SER A 105 8.40 -1.39 -12.17
N PHE A 106 7.34 -1.90 -12.81
CA PHE A 106 6.28 -1.11 -13.42
C PHE A 106 5.36 -0.46 -12.37
N CYS A 107 4.91 -1.23 -11.39
CA CYS A 107 3.84 -0.81 -10.47
C CYS A 107 4.24 0.41 -9.64
N ARG A 108 5.45 0.45 -9.08
CA ARG A 108 5.83 1.49 -8.13
C ARG A 108 5.85 2.90 -8.73
N PRO A 109 6.66 3.21 -9.77
CA PRO A 109 6.72 4.55 -10.33
C PRO A 109 5.38 4.98 -10.94
N LEU A 110 4.62 4.03 -11.50
CA LEU A 110 3.28 4.29 -12.02
C LEU A 110 2.32 4.71 -10.91
N VAL A 111 2.28 3.97 -9.80
CA VAL A 111 1.42 4.28 -8.65
C VAL A 111 1.80 5.63 -8.06
N GLU A 112 3.08 5.89 -7.84
CA GLU A 112 3.56 7.18 -7.30
C GLU A 112 3.13 8.35 -8.20
N THR A 113 3.28 8.20 -9.53
CA THR A 113 2.89 9.23 -10.51
C THR A 113 1.38 9.42 -10.57
N LEU A 114 0.61 8.34 -10.78
CA LEU A 114 -0.84 8.42 -10.91
C LEU A 114 -1.52 8.83 -9.61
N PHE A 115 -0.98 8.45 -8.45
CA PHE A 115 -1.53 8.83 -7.15
C PHE A 115 -1.58 10.35 -6.98
N MET A 116 -0.50 11.06 -7.33
CA MET A 116 -0.46 12.52 -7.22
C MET A 116 -1.46 13.19 -8.17
N LEU A 117 -1.60 12.67 -9.40
CA LEU A 117 -2.59 13.16 -10.36
C LEU A 117 -4.03 12.90 -9.90
N CYS A 118 -4.32 11.68 -9.44
CA CYS A 118 -5.62 11.31 -8.88
C CYS A 118 -5.97 12.13 -7.65
N GLY A 119 -4.98 12.45 -6.81
CA GLY A 119 -5.12 13.31 -5.65
C GLY A 119 -5.67 14.70 -5.99
N LEU A 120 -5.35 15.27 -7.16
CA LEU A 120 -5.91 16.56 -7.60
C LEU A 120 -7.42 16.48 -7.91
N LEU A 121 -7.94 15.28 -8.19
CA LEU A 121 -9.35 15.03 -8.52
C LEU A 121 -10.22 14.80 -7.28
N MET A 122 -9.64 14.81 -6.09
CA MET A 122 -10.39 14.82 -4.83
C MET A 122 -11.25 16.10 -4.72
N PRO A 123 -12.35 16.07 -3.94
CA PRO A 123 -13.27 17.20 -3.80
C PRO A 123 -12.73 18.23 -2.80
N TRP A 124 -11.54 18.79 -3.06
CA TRP A 124 -10.79 19.71 -2.19
C TRP A 124 -11.59 20.91 -1.69
N ASP A 125 -12.57 21.36 -2.45
CA ASP A 125 -13.48 22.47 -2.15
C ASP A 125 -14.49 22.20 -1.02
N VAL A 126 -14.70 20.94 -0.65
CA VAL A 126 -15.62 20.54 0.43
C VAL A 126 -14.96 19.73 1.54
N LEU A 127 -13.64 19.50 1.45
CA LEU A 127 -12.90 18.82 2.50
C LEU A 127 -12.73 19.73 3.72
N PRO A 128 -12.79 19.20 4.96
CA PRO A 128 -12.57 20.00 6.16
C PRO A 128 -11.18 20.63 6.20
N ASP A 129 -11.07 21.86 6.71
CA ASP A 129 -9.80 22.58 6.84
C ASP A 129 -8.73 21.76 7.60
N ALA A 130 -9.15 21.04 8.65
CA ALA A 130 -8.24 20.17 9.41
C ALA A 130 -7.59 19.09 8.53
N PHE A 131 -8.32 18.54 7.56
CA PHE A 131 -7.81 17.57 6.61
C PHE A 131 -6.85 18.23 5.61
N ILE A 132 -7.22 19.40 5.06
CA ILE A 132 -6.36 20.15 4.12
C ILE A 132 -5.05 20.56 4.79
N ASN A 133 -5.10 21.00 6.05
CA ASN A 133 -3.92 21.35 6.84
C ASN A 133 -3.03 20.12 7.10
N ASP A 134 -3.62 18.98 7.50
CA ASP A 134 -2.84 17.74 7.68
C ASP A 134 -2.17 17.30 6.37
N ARG A 135 -2.89 17.39 5.24
CA ARG A 135 -2.34 17.06 3.92
C ARG A 135 -1.28 18.06 3.45
N SER A 136 -1.38 19.33 3.86
CA SER A 136 -0.33 20.32 3.63
C SER A 136 0.96 19.93 4.36
N THR A 137 0.86 19.55 5.64
CA THR A 137 2.02 19.03 6.40
C THR A 137 2.54 17.72 5.82
N TRP A 138 1.66 16.88 5.27
CA TRP A 138 2.05 15.63 4.61
C TRP A 138 2.81 15.85 3.31
N ILE A 139 2.35 16.75 2.43
CA ILE A 139 3.07 17.07 1.19
C ILE A 139 4.33 17.90 1.48
N GLY A 140 4.36 18.63 2.60
CA GLY A 140 5.47 19.51 2.98
C GLY A 140 5.31 20.94 2.44
N THR A 141 4.15 21.28 1.88
CA THR A 141 3.81 22.63 1.41
C THR A 141 2.34 22.92 1.66
N LYS A 142 1.98 24.20 1.81
CA LYS A 142 0.58 24.60 1.97
C LYS A 142 -0.20 24.28 0.69
N ILE A 143 -1.26 23.50 0.83
CA ILE A 143 -2.20 23.26 -0.26
C ILE A 143 -3.00 24.53 -0.50
N ASP A 144 -2.93 25.03 -1.74
CA ASP A 144 -3.86 26.02 -2.25
C ASP A 144 -4.95 25.30 -3.05
N VAL A 145 -6.15 25.25 -2.48
CA VAL A 145 -7.33 24.58 -3.07
C VAL A 145 -7.64 25.16 -4.46
N ALA A 146 -7.52 26.48 -4.64
CA ALA A 146 -7.79 27.12 -5.93
C ALA A 146 -6.81 26.65 -7.00
N THR A 147 -5.51 26.60 -6.67
CA THR A 147 -4.47 26.06 -7.55
C THR A 147 -4.72 24.59 -7.88
N PHE A 148 -5.04 23.74 -6.90
CA PHE A 148 -5.33 22.32 -7.14
C PHE A 148 -6.53 22.13 -8.09
N ILE A 149 -7.61 22.91 -7.89
CA ILE A 149 -8.77 22.90 -8.78
C ILE A 149 -8.38 23.33 -10.20
N ALA A 150 -7.58 24.39 -10.34
CA ALA A 150 -7.12 24.87 -11.64
C ALA A 150 -6.22 23.85 -12.38
N MET A 151 -5.55 22.95 -11.65
CA MET A 151 -4.72 21.89 -12.21
C MET A 151 -5.51 20.66 -12.70
N ARG A 152 -6.79 20.51 -12.32
CA ARG A 152 -7.62 19.32 -12.64
C ARG A 152 -7.67 19.00 -14.15
N PRO A 153 -7.87 19.95 -15.09
CA PRO A 153 -7.91 19.61 -16.52
C PRO A 153 -6.60 19.00 -17.03
N GLY A 154 -5.46 19.52 -16.57
CA GLY A 154 -4.13 18.97 -16.86
C GLY A 154 -3.96 17.57 -16.27
N ALA A 155 -4.38 17.37 -15.02
CA ALA A 155 -4.33 16.06 -14.37
C ALA A 155 -5.17 15.01 -15.11
N ILE A 156 -6.40 15.34 -15.51
CA ILE A 156 -7.28 14.45 -16.28
C ILE A 156 -6.63 14.08 -17.63
N SER A 157 -6.10 15.08 -18.34
CA SER A 157 -5.40 14.85 -19.62
C SER A 157 -4.22 13.89 -19.46
N THR A 158 -3.38 14.13 -18.45
CA THR A 158 -2.21 13.28 -18.17
C THR A 158 -2.59 11.88 -17.71
N ILE A 159 -3.63 11.73 -16.88
CA ILE A 159 -4.16 10.41 -16.51
C ILE A 159 -4.61 9.66 -17.75
N LYS A 160 -5.39 10.29 -18.65
CA LYS A 160 -5.81 9.66 -19.91
C LYS A 160 -4.63 9.25 -20.80
N ALA A 161 -3.54 10.03 -20.82
CA ALA A 161 -2.33 9.67 -21.55
C ALA A 161 -1.67 8.41 -20.98
N HIS A 162 -1.61 8.26 -19.65
CA HIS A 162 -1.16 7.01 -19.03
C HIS A 162 -2.11 5.84 -19.33
N LEU A 163 -3.43 6.06 -19.28
CA LEU A 163 -4.41 5.03 -19.63
C LEU A 163 -4.30 4.61 -21.10
N ALA A 164 -3.91 5.50 -22.03
CA ALA A 164 -3.66 5.14 -23.42
C ALA A 164 -2.46 4.16 -23.57
N GLN A 165 -1.45 4.24 -22.70
CA GLN A 165 -0.37 3.25 -22.67
C GLN A 165 -0.89 1.89 -22.19
N LEU A 166 -1.86 1.88 -21.26
CA LEU A 166 -2.51 0.65 -20.82
C LEU A 166 -3.43 0.08 -21.90
N GLU A 167 -4.10 0.94 -22.67
CA GLU A 167 -4.92 0.56 -23.83
C GLU A 167 -4.10 -0.26 -24.83
N GLU A 168 -2.91 0.23 -25.19
CA GLU A 168 -1.96 -0.49 -26.06
C GLU A 168 -1.53 -1.82 -25.44
N GLN A 169 -1.21 -1.83 -24.14
CA GLN A 169 -0.83 -3.06 -23.44
C GLN A 169 -1.98 -4.08 -23.43
N LEU A 170 -3.21 -3.65 -23.19
CA LEU A 170 -4.41 -4.50 -23.20
C LEU A 170 -4.69 -5.04 -24.61
N GLN A 171 -4.45 -4.26 -25.66
CA GLN A 171 -4.55 -4.76 -27.03
C GLN A 171 -3.60 -5.94 -27.28
N ASN A 172 -2.37 -5.85 -26.73
CA ASN A 172 -1.36 -6.91 -26.87
C ASN A 172 -1.63 -8.13 -25.97
N SER A 173 -2.21 -7.94 -24.78
CA SER A 173 -2.48 -9.01 -23.81
C SER A 173 -3.80 -9.77 -24.04
N GLY A 174 -4.49 -9.49 -25.14
CA GLY A 174 -5.83 -10.04 -25.41
C GLY A 174 -6.97 -9.38 -24.63
N GLY A 175 -6.69 -8.27 -23.95
CA GLY A 175 -7.68 -7.35 -23.38
C GLY A 175 -8.07 -7.63 -21.93
N ASP A 176 -7.91 -8.85 -21.44
CA ASP A 176 -8.49 -9.21 -20.15
C ASP A 176 -7.75 -8.65 -18.92
N TRP A 177 -6.42 -8.78 -18.87
CA TRP A 177 -5.54 -8.35 -17.76
C TRP A 177 -4.24 -7.77 -18.32
N LEU A 178 -3.60 -6.86 -17.58
CA LEU A 178 -2.45 -6.08 -18.09
C LEU A 178 -1.25 -6.93 -18.52
N PHE A 179 -1.03 -8.10 -17.90
CA PHE A 179 0.14 -8.95 -18.15
C PHE A 179 -0.19 -10.32 -18.77
N ASP A 180 -1.35 -10.46 -19.42
CA ASP A 180 -1.84 -11.72 -20.02
C ASP A 180 -1.81 -12.92 -19.04
N THR A 181 -2.14 -12.64 -17.79
CA THR A 181 -2.23 -13.62 -16.73
C THR A 181 -3.61 -14.30 -16.72
N VAL A 182 -3.73 -15.46 -16.05
CA VAL A 182 -5.03 -16.15 -15.91
C VAL A 182 -6.02 -15.42 -15.00
N ASP A 183 -5.50 -14.57 -14.11
CA ASP A 183 -6.21 -13.79 -13.10
C ASP A 183 -5.55 -12.40 -12.97
N PRO A 184 -6.18 -11.39 -12.33
CA PRO A 184 -5.55 -10.07 -12.16
C PRO A 184 -4.27 -10.17 -11.33
N SER A 185 -3.23 -9.49 -11.80
CA SER A 185 -1.93 -9.42 -11.13
C SER A 185 -1.81 -8.17 -10.25
N LEU A 186 -0.66 -8.01 -9.57
CA LEU A 186 -0.32 -6.77 -8.88
C LEU A 186 -0.37 -5.53 -9.81
N ALA A 187 -0.10 -5.70 -11.11
CA ALA A 187 -0.23 -4.59 -12.07
C ALA A 187 -1.67 -4.10 -12.15
N ASP A 188 -2.63 -5.03 -12.24
CA ASP A 188 -4.04 -4.71 -12.32
C ASP A 188 -4.53 -4.04 -11.03
N VAL A 189 -4.13 -4.58 -9.87
CA VAL A 189 -4.40 -3.96 -8.56
C VAL A 189 -3.88 -2.53 -8.51
N SER A 190 -2.64 -2.31 -8.98
CA SER A 190 -1.91 -1.04 -8.85
C SER A 190 -2.53 0.10 -9.66
N VAL A 191 -3.21 -0.21 -10.77
CA VAL A 191 -3.99 0.79 -11.52
C VAL A 191 -5.43 0.84 -11.00
N GLY A 192 -6.04 -0.33 -10.80
CA GLY A 192 -7.46 -0.45 -10.47
C GLY A 192 -7.84 0.29 -9.19
N PHE A 193 -7.01 0.23 -8.14
CA PHE A 193 -7.32 0.91 -6.88
C PHE A 193 -7.37 2.44 -7.00
N LEU A 194 -6.53 3.03 -7.88
CA LEU A 194 -6.51 4.48 -8.12
C LEU A 194 -7.74 4.92 -8.91
N LEU A 195 -8.12 4.14 -9.93
CA LEU A 195 -9.35 4.40 -10.67
C LEU A 195 -10.59 4.25 -9.79
N GLN A 196 -10.64 3.23 -8.93
CA GLN A 196 -11.72 3.10 -7.93
C GLN A 196 -11.78 4.28 -6.97
N TRP A 197 -10.64 4.88 -6.62
CA TRP A 197 -10.58 6.03 -5.73
C TRP A 197 -11.21 7.28 -6.34
N ILE A 198 -10.97 7.55 -7.63
CA ILE A 198 -11.49 8.76 -8.30
C ILE A 198 -12.86 8.58 -8.96
N LYS A 199 -13.28 7.34 -9.25
CA LYS A 199 -14.57 7.03 -9.88
C LYS A 199 -15.80 7.66 -9.19
N PRO A 200 -15.94 7.63 -7.85
CA PRO A 200 -17.10 8.23 -7.19
C PRO A 200 -17.06 9.76 -7.18
N GLU A 201 -15.88 10.36 -7.40
CA GLU A 201 -15.68 11.80 -7.27
C GLU A 201 -16.12 12.53 -8.54
N ALA A 202 -16.90 13.60 -8.37
CA ALA A 202 -17.37 14.41 -9.51
C ALA A 202 -16.22 14.93 -10.40
N PRO A 203 -15.08 15.41 -9.86
CA PRO A 203 -13.93 15.81 -10.68
C PRO A 203 -13.21 14.63 -11.37
N GLY A 204 -13.44 13.39 -10.91
CA GLY A 204 -12.86 12.17 -11.49
C GLY A 204 -13.62 11.62 -12.70
N LYS A 205 -14.93 11.89 -12.80
CA LYS A 205 -15.80 11.38 -13.88
C LYS A 205 -15.24 11.57 -15.30
N PRO A 206 -14.67 12.73 -15.67
CA PRO A 206 -14.17 12.93 -17.03
C PRO A 206 -13.05 11.98 -17.43
N VAL A 207 -12.34 11.33 -16.49
CA VAL A 207 -11.33 10.30 -16.80
C VAL A 207 -11.96 9.10 -17.52
N PHE A 208 -13.19 8.74 -17.14
CA PHE A 208 -13.91 7.58 -17.67
C PHE A 208 -14.73 7.89 -18.94
N GLU A 209 -14.82 9.16 -19.32
CA GLU A 209 -15.50 9.63 -20.52
C GLU A 209 -14.48 9.69 -21.67
N SER A 210 -14.24 8.57 -22.35
CA SER A 210 -13.32 8.50 -23.48
C SER A 210 -13.72 7.44 -24.50
N GLU A 211 -13.80 7.83 -25.77
CA GLU A 211 -13.99 6.91 -26.90
C GLU A 211 -12.68 6.22 -27.34
N ASN A 212 -11.53 6.74 -26.89
CA ASN A 212 -10.20 6.24 -27.28
C ASN A 212 -9.62 5.20 -26.31
N LEU A 213 -10.35 4.85 -25.24
CA LEU A 213 -9.89 3.91 -24.19
C LEU A 213 -10.85 2.71 -23.99
N PRO A 214 -11.43 2.10 -25.04
CA PRO A 214 -12.46 1.07 -24.87
C PRO A 214 -11.97 -0.17 -24.11
N LEU A 215 -10.74 -0.64 -24.36
CA LEU A 215 -10.20 -1.83 -23.67
C LEU A 215 -9.91 -1.54 -22.21
N THR A 216 -9.37 -0.36 -21.90
CA THR A 216 -9.07 0.09 -20.54
C THR A 216 -10.35 0.22 -19.72
N LEU A 217 -11.40 0.83 -20.27
CA LEU A 217 -12.69 0.95 -19.57
C LEU A 217 -13.31 -0.42 -19.33
N ALA A 218 -13.31 -1.30 -20.34
CA ALA A 218 -13.80 -2.66 -20.19
C ALA A 218 -12.96 -3.50 -19.20
N TRP A 219 -11.64 -3.31 -19.19
CA TRP A 219 -10.72 -3.93 -18.23
C TRP A 219 -11.03 -3.48 -16.80
N PHE A 220 -11.27 -2.18 -16.62
CA PHE A 220 -11.57 -1.65 -15.30
C PHE A 220 -12.90 -2.19 -14.75
N GLU A 221 -13.94 -2.28 -15.59
CA GLU A 221 -15.20 -2.93 -15.22
C GLU A 221 -15.01 -4.41 -14.85
N ARG A 222 -14.19 -5.15 -15.62
CA ARG A 222 -13.81 -6.54 -15.30
C ARG A 222 -13.09 -6.64 -13.96
N TYR A 223 -12.12 -5.76 -13.71
CA TYR A 223 -11.38 -5.70 -12.45
C TYR A 223 -12.33 -5.48 -11.26
N GLU A 224 -13.25 -4.51 -11.36
CA GLU A 224 -14.22 -4.23 -10.29
C GLU A 224 -15.17 -5.41 -10.04
N ALA A 225 -15.66 -6.05 -11.11
CA ALA A 225 -16.49 -7.24 -11.01
C ALA A 225 -15.74 -8.42 -10.37
N HIS A 226 -14.49 -8.63 -10.75
CA HIS A 226 -13.63 -9.67 -10.20
C HIS A 226 -13.37 -9.43 -8.70
N LEU A 227 -13.03 -8.19 -8.32
CA LEU A 227 -12.83 -7.80 -6.92
C LEU A 227 -14.09 -7.95 -6.09
N LYS A 228 -15.25 -7.55 -6.62
CA LYS A 228 -16.54 -7.76 -5.95
C LYS A 228 -16.82 -9.24 -5.70
N LYS A 229 -16.58 -10.09 -6.70
CA LYS A 229 -16.72 -11.55 -6.59
C LYS A 229 -15.76 -12.14 -5.56
N ALA A 230 -14.49 -11.73 -5.59
CA ALA A 230 -13.48 -12.16 -4.63
C ALA A 230 -13.91 -11.83 -3.19
N LYS A 231 -14.33 -10.59 -2.93
CA LYS A 231 -14.84 -10.16 -1.61
C LYS A 231 -16.08 -10.94 -1.18
N ALA A 232 -17.01 -11.23 -2.08
CA ALA A 232 -18.23 -11.99 -1.77
C ALA A 232 -17.98 -13.48 -1.52
N SER A 233 -16.87 -14.04 -2.02
CA SER A 233 -16.53 -15.46 -1.88
C SER A 233 -15.89 -15.84 -0.54
N GLN A 234 -15.70 -14.87 0.36
CA GLN A 234 -15.04 -15.06 1.65
C GLN A 234 -15.83 -14.34 2.75
N GLN A 235 -15.60 -14.73 4.00
CA GLN A 235 -16.12 -13.97 5.13
C GLN A 235 -15.49 -12.58 5.13
N GLY A 236 -16.32 -11.54 5.22
CA GLY A 236 -15.83 -10.17 5.33
C GLY A 236 -14.97 -10.00 6.59
N PRO A 237 -14.05 -9.03 6.59
CA PRO A 237 -13.22 -8.77 7.75
C PRO A 237 -14.05 -8.28 8.93
N LYS A 238 -13.59 -8.59 10.13
CA LYS A 238 -14.20 -8.14 11.38
C LYS A 238 -13.56 -6.83 11.81
N ASP A 239 -14.37 -5.80 12.06
CA ASP A 239 -13.90 -4.58 12.72
C ASP A 239 -13.75 -4.87 14.22
N ILE A 240 -12.59 -4.51 14.78
CA ILE A 240 -12.22 -4.73 16.18
C ILE A 240 -11.70 -3.44 16.81
N SER A 241 -11.72 -3.35 18.13
CA SER A 241 -11.14 -2.20 18.84
C SER A 241 -9.62 -2.22 18.77
N ALA A 242 -8.99 -1.06 19.01
CA ALA A 242 -7.53 -0.97 19.11
C ALA A 242 -6.98 -1.83 20.26
N ASP A 243 -7.72 -1.96 21.36
CA ASP A 243 -7.35 -2.79 22.51
C ASP A 243 -7.45 -4.30 22.21
N GLU A 244 -8.51 -4.73 21.49
CA GLU A 244 -8.62 -6.12 21.04
C GLU A 244 -7.49 -6.47 20.06
N ALA A 245 -7.20 -5.55 19.12
CA ALA A 245 -6.11 -5.72 18.16
C ALA A 245 -4.73 -5.80 18.82
N SER A 246 -4.41 -4.88 19.74
CA SER A 246 -3.11 -4.86 20.41
C SER A 246 -2.88 -6.13 21.23
N ALA A 247 -3.93 -6.65 21.90
CA ALA A 247 -3.87 -7.92 22.60
C ALA A 247 -3.65 -9.12 21.66
N ILE A 248 -4.29 -9.15 20.49
CA ILE A 248 -4.08 -10.20 19.47
C ILE A 248 -2.63 -10.15 18.96
N ILE A 249 -2.14 -8.96 18.61
CA ILE A 249 -0.79 -8.74 18.06
C ILE A 249 0.26 -9.11 19.11
N ALA A 250 0.12 -8.65 20.36
CA ALA A 250 1.08 -8.91 21.44
C ALA A 250 1.24 -10.40 21.78
N ASN A 251 0.21 -11.22 21.56
CA ASN A 251 0.23 -12.67 21.73
C ASN A 251 0.70 -13.44 20.48
N GLY A 252 1.01 -12.74 19.39
CA GLY A 252 1.50 -13.35 18.17
C GLY A 252 2.98 -13.72 18.23
N ASP A 253 3.44 -14.43 17.19
CA ASP A 253 4.86 -14.72 16.98
C ASP A 253 5.50 -13.63 16.11
N PHE A 254 6.82 -13.51 16.21
CA PHE A 254 7.63 -12.77 15.25
C PHE A 254 7.98 -13.64 14.03
N GLU A 255 8.06 -13.04 12.85
CA GLU A 255 8.74 -13.60 11.69
C GLU A 255 10.22 -13.84 12.02
N SER A 256 10.80 -14.92 11.52
CA SER A 256 12.24 -15.16 11.71
C SER A 256 13.03 -14.02 11.06
N LEU A 257 13.99 -13.45 11.79
CA LEU A 257 14.87 -12.42 11.24
C LEU A 257 15.73 -12.96 10.10
N ASP A 258 15.90 -14.29 9.97
CA ASP A 258 16.62 -14.91 8.85
C ASP A 258 15.92 -14.68 7.49
N VAL A 259 14.62 -14.37 7.49
CA VAL A 259 13.87 -14.05 6.25
C VAL A 259 14.38 -12.75 5.62
N VAL A 260 14.73 -11.76 6.46
CA VAL A 260 15.25 -10.46 6.01
C VAL A 260 16.78 -10.48 6.03
N GLY A 261 17.36 -10.95 7.13
CA GLY A 261 18.80 -11.00 7.35
C GLY A 261 19.45 -9.64 7.55
N PHE A 262 20.79 -9.64 7.60
CA PHE A 262 21.59 -8.43 7.66
C PHE A 262 22.69 -8.47 6.61
N ASP A 263 22.56 -7.64 5.58
CA ASP A 263 23.57 -7.40 4.56
C ASP A 263 24.67 -6.51 5.14
N LYS A 264 25.81 -7.13 5.46
CA LYS A 264 26.98 -6.44 6.03
C LYS A 264 27.59 -5.42 5.08
N THR A 265 27.51 -5.66 3.77
CA THR A 265 28.07 -4.75 2.77
C THR A 265 27.23 -3.48 2.72
N ASP A 266 25.91 -3.63 2.70
CA ASP A 266 24.98 -2.50 2.72
C ASP A 266 25.02 -1.76 4.06
N GLY A 267 25.09 -2.48 5.18
CA GLY A 267 25.31 -1.90 6.51
C GLY A 267 26.60 -1.06 6.57
N ALA A 268 27.70 -1.55 6.01
CA ALA A 268 28.95 -0.80 5.95
C ALA A 268 28.86 0.47 5.07
N LEU A 269 28.16 0.41 3.93
CA LEU A 269 27.93 1.57 3.06
C LEU A 269 27.12 2.67 3.77
N LEU A 270 26.14 2.27 4.59
CA LEU A 270 25.30 3.18 5.35
C LEU A 270 25.91 3.57 6.71
N GLY A 271 27.02 2.93 7.12
CA GLY A 271 27.62 3.12 8.44
C GLY A 271 26.74 2.61 9.59
N LEU A 272 25.90 1.61 9.35
CA LEU A 272 24.93 1.04 10.28
C LEU A 272 25.33 -0.37 10.71
N ASN A 273 25.14 -0.68 12.00
CA ASN A 273 25.33 -2.01 12.58
C ASN A 273 24.05 -2.52 13.24
N LEU A 274 23.91 -3.84 13.35
CA LEU A 274 22.86 -4.45 14.18
C LEU A 274 22.92 -3.88 15.61
N GLY A 275 21.77 -3.49 16.12
CA GLY A 275 21.62 -2.89 17.44
C GLY A 275 21.78 -1.37 17.49
N ASP A 276 22.17 -0.71 16.39
CA ASP A 276 22.15 0.75 16.32
C ASP A 276 20.71 1.28 16.46
N THR A 277 20.52 2.35 17.22
CA THR A 277 19.26 3.10 17.18
C THR A 277 19.24 3.95 15.93
N ILE A 278 18.21 3.80 15.09
CA ILE A 278 18.08 4.52 13.83
C ILE A 278 16.73 5.25 13.74
N ASN A 279 16.72 6.31 12.94
CA ASN A 279 15.54 7.02 12.48
C ASN A 279 15.21 6.58 11.05
N ILE A 280 13.93 6.27 10.82
CA ILE A 280 13.38 5.91 9.53
C ILE A 280 12.38 6.98 9.10
N THR A 281 12.73 7.71 8.04
CA THR A 281 11.93 8.83 7.52
C THR A 281 11.57 8.60 6.05
N PRO A 282 10.31 8.78 5.62
CA PRO A 282 9.97 8.77 4.20
C PRO A 282 10.72 9.87 3.43
N LEU A 283 11.16 9.58 2.20
CA LEU A 283 11.90 10.53 1.36
C LEU A 283 11.00 11.46 0.54
N ASP A 284 9.76 11.07 0.31
CA ASP A 284 8.77 11.80 -0.48
C ASP A 284 7.81 12.58 0.44
N THR A 285 6.64 12.01 0.75
CA THR A 285 5.59 12.66 1.54
C THR A 285 5.58 12.20 2.99
N GLY A 286 5.24 13.09 3.90
CA GLY A 286 5.12 12.77 5.31
C GLY A 286 6.45 12.66 6.04
N ALA A 287 7.51 13.26 5.48
CA ALA A 287 8.85 13.34 6.07
C ALA A 287 8.89 14.10 7.42
N THR A 288 7.79 14.72 7.85
CA THR A 288 7.65 15.34 9.17
C THR A 288 7.48 14.34 10.32
N CYS A 289 7.48 13.04 10.03
CA CYS A 289 7.27 11.97 10.99
C CYS A 289 8.34 10.90 10.75
N SER A 290 9.13 10.61 11.79
CA SER A 290 10.16 9.58 11.78
C SER A 290 9.80 8.50 12.80
N SER A 291 9.99 7.25 12.41
CA SER A 291 9.95 6.11 13.33
C SER A 291 11.36 5.86 13.85
N THR A 292 11.50 5.70 15.16
CA THR A 292 12.80 5.48 15.80
C THR A 292 12.80 4.11 16.47
N GLY A 293 13.89 3.36 16.33
CA GLY A 293 13.99 2.05 16.94
C GLY A 293 15.36 1.42 16.74
N LYS A 294 15.57 0.26 17.37
CA LYS A 294 16.83 -0.48 17.31
C LYS A 294 16.88 -1.33 16.04
N LEU A 295 17.90 -1.18 15.21
CA LEU A 295 18.07 -1.92 13.96
C LEU A 295 18.27 -3.42 14.23
N LEU A 296 17.34 -4.24 13.74
CA LEU A 296 17.36 -5.70 13.87
C LEU A 296 17.69 -6.44 12.57
N ALA A 297 17.38 -5.84 11.42
CA ALA A 297 17.67 -6.41 10.11
C ALA A 297 17.76 -5.31 9.04
N LEU A 298 18.59 -5.55 8.03
CA LEU A 298 18.81 -4.67 6.89
C LEU A 298 19.15 -5.54 5.69
N SER A 299 18.22 -5.64 4.74
CA SER A 299 18.41 -6.37 3.48
C SER A 299 18.42 -5.40 2.30
N ILE A 300 18.58 -5.95 1.10
CA ILE A 300 18.49 -5.16 -0.13
C ILE A 300 17.09 -4.55 -0.36
N GLU A 301 16.03 -5.10 0.24
CA GLU A 301 14.65 -4.64 0.03
C GLU A 301 13.95 -4.10 1.30
N GLU A 302 14.40 -4.48 2.50
CA GLU A 302 13.64 -4.33 3.75
C GLU A 302 14.54 -4.00 4.95
N VAL A 303 14.06 -3.10 5.82
CA VAL A 303 14.70 -2.69 7.08
C VAL A 303 13.76 -2.97 8.24
N VAL A 304 14.28 -3.51 9.33
CA VAL A 304 13.49 -3.88 10.52
C VAL A 304 14.06 -3.21 11.75
N ILE A 305 13.20 -2.51 12.50
CA ILE A 305 13.54 -1.92 13.80
C ILE A 305 12.69 -2.53 14.92
N GLU A 306 13.27 -2.68 16.09
CA GLU A 306 12.55 -2.93 17.34
C GLU A 306 11.91 -1.61 17.81
N VAL A 307 10.62 -1.67 18.13
CA VAL A 307 9.84 -0.58 18.72
C VAL A 307 9.13 -1.08 19.97
N GLU A 308 8.92 -0.20 20.94
CA GLU A 308 8.29 -0.53 22.21
C GLU A 308 7.17 0.47 22.52
N GLY A 309 5.98 -0.06 22.81
CA GLY A 309 4.83 0.71 23.28
C GLY A 309 4.24 0.09 24.54
N ASN A 310 3.07 0.58 24.97
CA ASN A 310 2.45 0.11 26.21
C ASN A 310 1.97 -1.35 26.14
N ALA A 311 1.82 -1.93 24.94
CA ALA A 311 1.43 -3.32 24.73
C ALA A 311 2.64 -4.26 24.59
N GLY A 312 3.88 -3.73 24.67
CA GLY A 312 5.12 -4.50 24.67
C GLY A 312 6.07 -4.16 23.53
N VAL A 313 6.94 -5.11 23.20
CA VAL A 313 7.97 -5.00 22.16
C VAL A 313 7.49 -5.61 20.85
N PHE A 314 7.66 -4.87 19.76
CA PHE A 314 7.24 -5.21 18.40
C PHE A 314 8.37 -4.94 17.40
N ARG A 315 8.18 -5.37 16.16
CA ARG A 315 9.10 -5.06 15.06
C ARG A 315 8.37 -4.23 14.01
N ALA A 316 8.94 -3.11 13.61
CA ALA A 316 8.42 -2.32 12.51
C ALA A 316 9.30 -2.52 11.27
N HIS A 317 8.65 -2.86 10.16
CA HIS A 317 9.29 -3.21 8.90
C HIS A 317 9.00 -2.13 7.86
N PHE A 318 10.03 -1.72 7.12
CA PHE A 318 9.96 -0.67 6.11
C PHE A 318 10.67 -1.11 4.83
N PRO A 319 10.15 -0.76 3.64
CA PRO A 319 10.89 -1.00 2.41
C PRO A 319 12.13 -0.09 2.37
N LYS A 320 13.22 -0.58 1.77
CA LYS A 320 14.43 0.20 1.57
C LYS A 320 14.18 1.40 0.66
N ILE A 321 13.51 1.18 -0.46
CA ILE A 321 13.26 2.21 -1.47
C ILE A 321 12.15 3.16 -0.96
N GLY A 322 12.40 4.46 -0.99
CA GLY A 322 11.47 5.51 -0.56
C GLY A 322 11.65 5.96 0.90
N TYR A 323 12.64 5.40 1.60
CA TYR A 323 12.94 5.71 2.99
C TYR A 323 14.41 6.04 3.17
N LYS A 324 14.66 6.92 4.14
CA LYS A 324 15.98 7.28 4.64
C LYS A 324 16.18 6.61 5.99
N PHE A 325 17.37 6.05 6.20
CA PHE A 325 17.78 5.38 7.44
C PHE A 325 19.06 6.04 7.93
N GLU A 326 19.01 6.62 9.13
CA GLU A 326 20.15 7.33 9.72
C GLU A 326 20.26 6.94 11.19
N ARG A 327 21.49 6.90 11.73
CA ARG A 327 21.69 6.74 13.18
C ARG A 327 21.00 7.91 13.91
N ALA A 328 20.26 7.59 14.97
CA ALA A 328 19.56 8.57 15.80
C ALA A 328 20.50 9.42 16.64
#